data_AF-A0A2V5MJB7-F1
#
_entry.id   AF-A0A2V5MJB7-F1
#
_cell.length_a   1.000
_cell.length_b   1.000
_cell.length_c   1.000
_cell.angle_alpha   90.00
_cell.angle_beta   90.00
_cell.angle_gamma   90.00
#
_symmetry.space_group_name_H-M   'P 1'
#
loop_
_entity.id
_entity.type
_entity.pdbx_description
1 polymer ?
#
loop_
_entity_poly.entity_id
_entity_poly.type
_entity_poly.pdbx_seq_one_letter_code
_entity_poly.pdbx_strand_id
1 'polypeptide(L)'
;MARNNNLKSPTTTRSRFIVVILMLVSIAYARGAGNQHESSEKANESGPPAQVCSRDNKYCVHMIPTPGHPDECTLRVSASGTTLVEFPTMGYLLDAFFSPDNKYVAINNRRANAGDYLWVISLRNGQAIKMPDDVAEDLGKKEAGTIAGDHWSDQSMPEILALCPTCTRDDLRHSFLFSTGWKSSGELKVVEEFEFSKGWIAANNVCRITGTSLSVAEQKVAKESRPSELVRRAWTWSPFHPE
;
A
#
# COMPACT_ATOMS: atom_id res chain seq x y z
N MET A 1 10.53 64.60 -54.87
CA MET A 1 10.14 63.31 -55.46
C MET A 1 9.14 62.68 -54.51
N ALA A 2 7.82 62.90 -54.57
CA ALA A 2 6.82 62.69 -55.61
C ALA A 2 6.50 61.21 -55.93
N ARG A 3 5.23 60.85 -55.65
CA ARG A 3 4.36 59.74 -56.14
C ARG A 3 4.07 58.63 -55.13
N ASN A 4 2.90 58.01 -55.10
CA ASN A 4 1.50 58.39 -55.35
C ASN A 4 0.65 57.14 -55.02
N ASN A 5 -0.49 57.35 -54.34
CA ASN A 5 -1.79 56.67 -54.40
C ASN A 5 -1.99 55.28 -55.09
N ASN A 6 -2.74 54.39 -54.43
CA ASN A 6 -4.08 53.89 -54.86
C ASN A 6 -4.58 52.77 -53.90
N LEU A 7 -5.67 52.98 -53.14
CA LEU A 7 -7.09 52.71 -53.44
C LEU A 7 -7.48 51.21 -53.59
N LYS A 8 -8.26 50.71 -52.62
CA LYS A 8 -9.59 50.05 -52.84
C LYS A 8 -10.24 49.62 -51.50
N SER A 9 -11.46 50.09 -51.27
CA SER A 9 -12.50 49.47 -50.42
C SER A 9 -13.44 48.63 -51.32
N PRO A 10 -14.62 48.12 -50.88
CA PRO A 10 -15.11 47.64 -49.57
C PRO A 10 -15.74 46.21 -49.68
N THR A 11 -16.18 45.58 -48.57
CA THR A 11 -17.48 44.85 -48.51
C THR A 11 -17.85 44.40 -47.08
N THR A 12 -19.00 44.90 -46.61
CA THR A 12 -20.06 44.28 -45.77
C THR A 12 -19.78 42.96 -45.03
N THR A 13 -20.15 42.81 -43.75
CA THR A 13 -21.52 42.43 -43.35
C THR A 13 -21.77 42.67 -41.85
N ARG A 14 -22.92 43.28 -41.51
CA ARG A 14 -23.50 43.42 -40.16
C ARG A 14 -24.16 42.09 -39.73
N SER A 15 -24.10 41.76 -38.44
CA SER A 15 -25.31 41.28 -37.74
C SER A 15 -25.21 41.47 -36.23
N ARG A 16 -26.15 42.24 -35.68
CA ARG A 16 -26.53 42.31 -34.26
C ARG A 16 -27.77 41.43 -34.08
N PHE A 17 -28.03 40.91 -32.88
CA PHE A 17 -29.36 40.76 -32.21
C PHE A 17 -29.23 39.68 -31.11
N ILE A 18 -29.27 40.06 -29.82
CA ILE A 18 -30.44 40.06 -28.89
C ILE A 18 -31.05 38.68 -28.66
N VAL A 19 -30.95 38.20 -27.41
CA VAL A 19 -31.87 37.21 -26.79
C VAL A 19 -31.99 37.64 -25.31
N VAL A 20 -33.02 38.41 -24.94
CA VAL A 20 -34.34 38.04 -24.39
C VAL A 20 -34.26 37.24 -23.09
N ILE A 21 -34.60 37.92 -21.99
CA ILE A 21 -34.90 37.38 -20.66
C ILE A 21 -36.39 37.07 -20.61
N LEU A 22 -36.76 35.86 -20.19
CA LEU A 22 -38.14 35.48 -19.86
C LEU A 22 -38.14 34.70 -18.55
N MET A 23 -38.75 35.30 -17.52
CA MET A 23 -39.18 34.60 -16.31
C MET A 23 -40.57 33.99 -16.55
N LEU A 24 -40.77 32.76 -16.08
CA LEU A 24 -42.08 32.23 -15.71
C LEU A 24 -41.97 31.46 -14.40
N VAL A 25 -42.93 31.71 -13.51
CA VAL A 25 -43.08 31.14 -12.16
C VAL A 25 -44.34 30.26 -12.13
N SER A 26 -44.33 29.25 -11.25
CA SER A 26 -45.46 28.52 -10.62
C SER A 26 -45.77 27.14 -11.23
N ILE A 27 -46.06 26.04 -10.52
CA ILE A 27 -46.25 25.71 -9.09
C ILE A 27 -45.97 24.19 -8.90
N ALA A 28 -45.64 23.81 -7.66
CA ALA A 28 -45.25 22.49 -7.16
C ALA A 28 -46.24 21.31 -7.35
N TYR A 29 -45.67 20.10 -7.39
CA TYR A 29 -46.21 18.94 -6.67
C TYR A 29 -45.06 18.15 -6.03
N ALA A 30 -45.18 17.92 -4.73
CA ALA A 30 -44.25 17.18 -3.90
C ALA A 30 -44.43 15.66 -4.07
N ARG A 31 -43.32 14.91 -4.06
CA ARG A 31 -43.21 13.60 -3.39
C ARG A 31 -41.75 13.14 -3.32
N GLY A 32 -41.26 12.97 -2.09
CA GLY A 32 -40.25 11.97 -1.74
C GLY A 32 -38.79 12.36 -1.96
N ALA A 33 -38.22 13.09 -1.00
CA ALA A 33 -36.81 12.91 -0.68
C ALA A 33 -36.62 11.47 -0.15
N GLY A 34 -35.66 10.75 -0.74
CA GLY A 34 -35.31 9.39 -0.33
C GLY A 34 -33.99 9.01 -0.98
N ASN A 35 -32.95 8.96 -0.14
CA ASN A 35 -31.54 8.81 -0.46
C ASN A 35 -31.21 7.81 -1.57
N GLN A 36 -30.26 8.24 -2.42
CA GLN A 36 -29.29 7.34 -3.03
C GLN A 36 -28.59 6.56 -1.92
N HIS A 37 -28.98 5.30 -1.76
CA HIS A 37 -28.22 4.32 -0.99
C HIS A 37 -27.92 3.17 -1.94
N GLU A 38 -27.04 3.42 -2.89
CA GLU A 38 -26.47 2.38 -3.74
C GLU A 38 -25.15 1.96 -3.10
N SER A 39 -25.24 0.87 -2.32
CA SER A 39 -24.16 -0.08 -2.07
C SER A 39 -22.87 0.50 -1.44
N SER A 40 -22.98 1.02 -0.22
CA SER A 40 -21.93 0.85 0.79
C SER A 40 -22.35 -0.30 1.69
N GLU A 41 -21.38 -1.12 2.13
CA GLU A 41 -21.49 -2.28 3.04
C GLU A 41 -21.66 -3.66 2.38
N LYS A 42 -20.55 -4.18 1.85
CA LYS A 42 -20.06 -5.49 2.33
C LYS A 42 -18.96 -5.27 3.36
N ALA A 43 -19.36 -4.73 4.51
CA ALA A 43 -18.54 -4.75 5.72
C ALA A 43 -19.10 -5.87 6.60
N ASN A 44 -18.68 -7.11 6.32
CA ASN A 44 -18.67 -8.25 7.26
C ASN A 44 -18.11 -9.50 6.57
N GLU A 45 -16.86 -9.42 6.10
CA GLU A 45 -16.01 -10.60 6.06
C GLU A 45 -15.15 -10.55 7.33
N SER A 46 -15.44 -11.42 8.29
CA SER A 46 -14.79 -11.47 9.62
C SER A 46 -13.35 -12.00 9.57
N GLY A 47 -12.71 -12.01 8.40
CA GLY A 47 -11.44 -12.65 8.14
C GLY A 47 -10.54 -11.82 7.23
N PRO A 48 -9.32 -12.32 6.96
CA PRO A 48 -8.38 -11.62 6.10
C PRO A 48 -8.94 -11.50 4.67
N PRO A 49 -8.69 -10.36 3.99
CA PRO A 49 -9.12 -10.20 2.61
C PRO A 49 -8.43 -11.23 1.71
N ALA A 50 -9.18 -11.89 0.82
CA ALA A 50 -8.54 -12.70 -0.22
C ALA A 50 -7.82 -11.81 -1.24
N GLN A 51 -8.38 -10.63 -1.53
CA GLN A 51 -7.90 -9.73 -2.57
C GLN A 51 -7.98 -8.26 -2.14
N VAL A 52 -6.98 -7.47 -2.55
CA VAL A 52 -6.98 -6.01 -2.44
C VAL A 52 -6.59 -5.42 -3.79
N CYS A 53 -7.37 -4.46 -4.29
CA CYS A 53 -7.13 -3.81 -5.59
C CYS A 53 -6.78 -2.33 -5.43
N SER A 54 -6.09 -1.78 -6.43
CA SER A 54 -5.84 -0.35 -6.56
C SER A 54 -7.15 0.41 -6.72
N ARG A 55 -7.14 1.71 -6.44
CA ARG A 55 -8.36 2.55 -6.48
C ARG A 55 -9.09 2.53 -7.82
N ASP A 56 -8.34 2.39 -8.91
CA ASP A 56 -8.83 2.29 -10.29
C ASP A 56 -9.16 0.85 -10.71
N ASN A 57 -9.05 -0.13 -9.81
CA ASN A 57 -9.17 -1.57 -10.04
C ASN A 57 -8.26 -2.11 -11.16
N LYS A 58 -7.23 -1.34 -11.55
CA LYS A 58 -6.30 -1.74 -12.60
C LYS A 58 -5.32 -2.78 -12.10
N TYR A 59 -4.92 -2.73 -10.84
CA TYR A 59 -3.99 -3.68 -10.24
C TYR A 59 -4.64 -4.37 -9.06
N CYS A 60 -4.39 -5.66 -8.88
CA CYS A 60 -4.89 -6.39 -7.74
C CYS A 60 -3.83 -7.33 -7.18
N VAL A 61 -3.85 -7.49 -5.87
CA VAL A 61 -3.08 -8.47 -5.11
C VAL A 61 -4.04 -9.52 -4.60
N HIS A 62 -3.73 -10.79 -4.82
CA HIS A 62 -4.57 -11.92 -4.40
C HIS A 62 -3.69 -12.92 -3.67
N MET A 63 -4.15 -13.38 -2.51
CA MET A 63 -3.63 -14.59 -1.88
C MET A 63 -4.49 -15.80 -2.24
N ILE A 64 -3.90 -16.76 -2.94
CA ILE A 64 -4.59 -17.93 -3.47
C ILE A 64 -4.16 -19.16 -2.66
N PRO A 65 -5.03 -19.74 -1.82
CA PRO A 65 -4.69 -20.93 -1.04
C PRO A 65 -4.35 -22.13 -1.94
N THR A 66 -3.39 -22.93 -1.51
CA THR A 66 -3.06 -24.20 -2.17
C THR A 66 -4.04 -25.28 -1.71
N PRO A 67 -4.80 -25.93 -2.61
CA PRO A 67 -5.76 -26.96 -2.23
C PRO A 67 -5.11 -28.12 -1.47
N GLY A 68 -5.62 -28.43 -0.28
CA GLY A 68 -5.09 -29.50 0.58
C GLY A 68 -3.89 -29.10 1.46
N HIS A 69 -3.37 -27.88 1.32
CA HIS A 69 -2.25 -27.36 2.10
C HIS A 69 -2.69 -26.07 2.81
N PRO A 70 -3.16 -26.14 4.08
CA PRO A 70 -3.82 -25.02 4.75
C PRO A 70 -2.93 -23.79 4.95
N ASP A 71 -1.61 -24.00 5.01
CA ASP A 71 -0.64 -22.94 5.23
C ASP A 71 -0.03 -22.40 3.94
N GLU A 72 -0.02 -23.18 2.87
CA GLU A 72 0.63 -22.81 1.61
C GLU A 72 -0.33 -22.02 0.72
N CYS A 73 0.22 -21.02 0.03
CA CYS A 73 -0.55 -20.17 -0.84
C CYS A 73 0.33 -19.49 -1.88
N THR A 74 -0.30 -18.96 -2.92
CA THR A 74 0.37 -18.19 -3.96
C THR A 74 -0.02 -16.72 -3.84
N LEU A 75 0.99 -15.86 -3.70
CA LEU A 75 0.82 -14.42 -3.86
C LEU A 75 0.79 -14.09 -5.35
N ARG A 76 -0.34 -13.61 -5.85
CA ARG A 76 -0.50 -13.17 -7.24
C ARG A 76 -0.69 -11.67 -7.30
N VAL A 77 0.07 -11.00 -8.16
CA VAL A 77 -0.19 -9.62 -8.58
C VAL A 77 -0.69 -9.62 -10.02
N SER A 78 -1.79 -8.93 -10.30
CA SER A 78 -2.37 -8.82 -11.63
C SER A 78 -2.54 -7.37 -12.08
N ALA A 79 -2.59 -7.17 -13.39
CA ALA A 79 -2.93 -5.92 -14.06
C ALA A 79 -4.07 -6.16 -15.06
N SER A 80 -5.20 -5.49 -14.86
CA SER A 80 -6.38 -5.57 -15.73
C SER A 80 -6.82 -7.02 -15.99
N GLY A 81 -6.84 -7.83 -14.94
CA GLY A 81 -7.18 -9.25 -14.99
C GLY A 81 -6.07 -10.20 -15.48
N THR A 82 -4.95 -9.67 -15.96
CA THR A 82 -3.80 -10.48 -16.41
C THR A 82 -2.77 -10.63 -15.28
N THR A 83 -2.29 -11.84 -15.02
CA THR A 83 -1.22 -12.07 -14.04
C THR A 83 0.06 -11.36 -14.47
N LEU A 84 0.61 -10.52 -13.59
CA LEU A 84 1.95 -9.92 -13.75
C LEU A 84 3.03 -10.82 -13.18
N VAL A 85 2.80 -11.36 -11.97
CA VAL A 85 3.76 -12.20 -11.26
C VAL A 85 3.05 -13.06 -10.21
N GLU A 86 3.66 -14.20 -9.90
CA GLU A 86 3.27 -15.09 -8.82
C GLU A 86 4.50 -15.47 -7.98
N PHE A 87 4.30 -15.60 -6.68
CA PHE A 87 5.30 -16.12 -5.75
C PHE A 87 4.66 -17.19 -4.84
N PRO A 88 5.28 -18.37 -4.69
CA PRO A 88 4.90 -19.29 -3.63
C PRO A 88 5.20 -18.64 -2.27
N THR A 89 4.27 -18.78 -1.32
CA THR A 89 4.39 -18.24 0.04
C THR A 89 3.48 -19.03 0.99
N MET A 90 3.27 -18.51 2.19
CA MET A 90 2.39 -19.09 3.19
C MET A 90 1.53 -18.03 3.90
N GLY A 91 0.51 -18.49 4.62
CA GLY A 91 -0.39 -17.65 5.41
C GLY A 91 -1.40 -16.85 4.58
N TYR A 92 -1.60 -15.57 4.92
CA TYR A 92 -2.70 -14.77 4.37
C TYR A 92 -2.36 -13.29 4.16
N LEU A 93 -3.23 -12.60 3.41
CA LEU A 93 -3.11 -11.17 3.13
C LEU A 93 -3.66 -10.35 4.30
N LEU A 94 -2.88 -9.41 4.81
CA LEU A 94 -3.35 -8.41 5.77
C LEU A 94 -3.85 -7.19 5.01
N ASP A 95 -2.96 -6.56 4.23
CA ASP A 95 -3.24 -5.32 3.51
C ASP A 95 -2.35 -5.21 2.26
N ALA A 96 -2.75 -4.35 1.33
CA ALA A 96 -1.89 -3.92 0.23
C ALA A 96 -2.04 -2.40 0.01
N PHE A 97 -0.91 -1.72 -0.21
CA PHE A 97 -0.83 -0.29 -0.43
C PHE A 97 -0.22 -0.02 -1.81
N PHE A 98 -1.00 0.56 -2.71
CA PHE A 98 -0.52 0.98 -4.03
C PHE A 98 0.11 2.38 -3.94
N SER A 99 1.26 2.58 -4.59
CA SER A 99 1.89 3.90 -4.64
C SER A 99 0.95 4.89 -5.34
N PRO A 100 0.97 6.20 -5.00
CA PRO A 100 0.09 7.19 -5.60
C PRO A 100 0.06 7.22 -7.15
N ASP A 101 1.16 6.81 -7.79
CA ASP A 101 1.28 6.72 -9.25
C ASP A 101 1.16 5.29 -9.82
N ASN A 102 0.74 4.33 -8.99
CA ASN A 102 0.61 2.91 -9.34
C ASN A 102 1.88 2.30 -9.98
N LYS A 103 3.08 2.79 -9.61
CA LYS A 103 4.35 2.16 -10.00
C LYS A 103 4.72 0.98 -9.13
N TYR A 104 4.28 0.98 -7.88
CA TYR A 104 4.64 -0.02 -6.89
C TYR A 104 3.44 -0.44 -6.05
N VAL A 105 3.52 -1.64 -5.48
CA VAL A 105 2.62 -2.10 -4.42
C VAL A 105 3.45 -2.63 -3.26
N ALA A 106 3.12 -2.21 -2.05
CA ALA A 106 3.60 -2.82 -0.82
C ALA A 106 2.51 -3.73 -0.26
N ILE A 107 2.88 -4.95 0.15
CA ILE A 107 1.93 -5.99 0.53
C ILE A 107 2.36 -6.51 1.90
N ASN A 108 1.40 -6.52 2.81
CA ASN A 108 1.57 -7.16 4.11
C ASN A 108 0.96 -8.54 4.03
N ASN A 109 1.82 -9.56 4.01
CA ASN A 109 1.43 -10.97 4.03
C ASN A 109 1.88 -11.56 5.36
N ARG A 110 0.92 -11.90 6.23
CA ARG A 110 1.21 -12.65 7.45
C ARG A 110 1.64 -14.05 7.03
N ARG A 111 2.88 -14.43 7.35
CA ARG A 111 3.42 -15.76 7.04
C ARG A 111 3.51 -16.66 8.27
N ALA A 112 3.97 -16.13 9.41
CA ALA A 112 4.00 -16.82 10.72
C ALA A 112 3.47 -15.90 11.85
N ASN A 113 3.64 -16.28 13.12
CA ASN A 113 3.22 -15.45 14.27
C ASN A 113 4.09 -14.21 14.53
N ALA A 114 5.19 -14.08 13.77
CA ALA A 114 6.07 -12.91 13.70
C ALA A 114 6.92 -12.97 12.43
N GLY A 115 7.74 -11.96 12.21
CA GLY A 115 8.79 -11.92 11.20
C GLY A 115 8.52 -10.90 10.10
N ASP A 116 9.08 -11.20 8.94
CA ASP A 116 9.02 -10.34 7.77
C ASP A 116 7.74 -10.59 6.97
N TYR A 117 6.82 -9.64 7.02
CA TYR A 117 5.55 -9.69 6.28
C TYR A 117 5.58 -8.85 5.00
N LEU A 118 6.67 -8.14 4.74
CA LEU A 118 6.70 -7.07 3.75
C LEU A 118 7.15 -7.58 2.38
N TRP A 119 6.28 -7.40 1.39
CA TRP A 119 6.66 -7.42 -0.02
C TRP A 119 6.59 -6.01 -0.60
N VAL A 120 7.47 -5.71 -1.55
CA VAL A 120 7.38 -4.52 -2.40
C VAL A 120 7.62 -4.95 -3.83
N ILE A 121 6.63 -4.74 -4.71
CA ILE A 121 6.65 -5.21 -6.09
C ILE A 121 6.45 -4.04 -7.05
N SER A 122 7.29 -3.98 -8.09
CA SER A 122 7.13 -3.10 -9.24
C SER A 122 5.93 -3.55 -10.08
N LEU A 123 4.94 -2.68 -10.24
CA LEU A 123 3.74 -2.93 -11.04
C LEU A 123 4.00 -2.80 -12.55
N ARG A 124 5.17 -2.27 -12.94
CA ARG A 124 5.58 -2.18 -14.34
C ARG A 124 5.88 -3.56 -14.93
N ASN A 125 6.48 -4.45 -14.16
CA ASN A 125 7.07 -5.71 -14.65
C ASN A 125 6.96 -6.89 -13.67
N GLY A 126 6.27 -6.72 -12.53
CA GLY A 126 6.14 -7.77 -11.52
C GLY A 126 7.42 -8.05 -10.73
N GLN A 127 8.48 -7.24 -10.88
CA GLN A 127 9.73 -7.47 -10.18
C GLN A 127 9.57 -7.16 -8.68
N ALA A 128 9.94 -8.11 -7.83
CA ALA A 128 10.07 -7.87 -6.40
C ALA A 128 11.32 -7.00 -6.12
N ILE A 129 11.09 -5.88 -5.45
CA ILE A 129 12.10 -4.97 -4.89
C ILE A 129 12.46 -5.40 -3.48
N LYS A 130 11.44 -5.88 -2.74
CA LYS A 130 11.56 -6.53 -1.43
C LYS A 130 10.62 -7.74 -1.40
N MET A 131 11.06 -8.83 -0.81
CA MET A 131 10.26 -9.99 -0.43
C MET A 131 10.72 -10.46 0.95
N PRO A 132 9.94 -11.29 1.68
CA PRO A 132 10.38 -11.89 2.92
C PRO A 132 11.73 -12.60 2.78
N ASP A 133 12.58 -12.47 3.79
CA ASP A 133 14.00 -12.91 3.72
C ASP A 133 14.17 -14.40 3.41
N ASP A 134 13.38 -15.26 4.06
CA ASP A 134 13.37 -16.70 3.81
C ASP A 134 12.90 -17.03 2.38
N VAL A 135 11.90 -16.32 1.86
CA VAL A 135 11.48 -16.48 0.45
C VAL A 135 12.59 -16.01 -0.50
N ALA A 136 13.29 -14.92 -0.15
CA ALA A 136 14.42 -14.44 -0.93
C ALA A 136 15.55 -15.47 -0.96
N GLU A 137 15.85 -16.11 0.17
CA GLU A 137 16.83 -17.19 0.27
C GLU A 137 16.44 -18.40 -0.58
N ASP A 138 15.20 -18.90 -0.44
CA ASP A 138 14.69 -20.04 -1.20
C ASP A 138 14.75 -19.82 -2.72
N LEU A 139 14.54 -18.58 -3.16
CA LEU A 139 14.59 -18.19 -4.58
C LEU A 139 15.99 -17.76 -5.05
N GLY A 140 17.02 -17.80 -4.20
CA GLY A 140 18.38 -17.36 -4.53
C GLY A 140 18.50 -15.86 -4.82
N LYS A 141 17.59 -15.04 -4.25
CA LYS A 141 17.48 -13.59 -4.43
C LYS A 141 17.75 -12.81 -3.14
N LYS A 142 18.80 -13.19 -2.40
CA LYS A 142 19.12 -12.65 -1.05
C LYS A 142 19.03 -11.13 -0.93
N GLU A 143 19.47 -10.39 -1.94
CA GLU A 143 19.40 -8.92 -1.96
C GLU A 143 17.96 -8.36 -1.89
N ALA A 144 16.97 -9.10 -2.40
CA ALA A 144 15.56 -8.73 -2.27
C ALA A 144 14.98 -9.09 -0.89
N GLY A 145 15.73 -9.80 -0.04
CA GLY A 145 15.38 -10.14 1.33
C GLY A 145 15.74 -9.03 2.33
N THR A 146 16.61 -8.09 1.96
CA THR A 146 17.17 -7.08 2.87
C THR A 146 16.55 -5.69 2.65
N ILE A 147 16.71 -4.81 3.64
CA ILE A 147 16.49 -3.37 3.49
C ILE A 147 17.84 -2.71 3.74
N ALA A 148 18.30 -1.87 2.81
CA ALA A 148 19.62 -1.26 2.84
C ALA A 148 20.80 -2.26 2.88
N GLY A 149 20.61 -3.51 2.45
CA GLY A 149 21.66 -4.54 2.43
C GLY A 149 21.81 -5.33 3.73
N ASP A 150 21.12 -4.91 4.79
CA ASP A 150 21.15 -5.58 6.09
C ASP A 150 19.83 -6.31 6.38
N HIS A 151 19.90 -7.26 7.31
CA HIS A 151 18.68 -7.80 7.88
C HIS A 151 17.95 -6.70 8.65
N TRP A 152 16.66 -6.57 8.43
CA TRP A 152 15.89 -5.36 8.82
C TRP A 152 15.99 -5.04 10.31
N SER A 153 15.99 -6.05 11.17
CA SER A 153 16.07 -5.85 12.63
C SER A 153 17.43 -5.30 13.06
N ASP A 154 18.52 -5.68 12.39
CA ASP A 154 19.87 -5.27 12.78
C ASP A 154 20.09 -3.76 12.64
N GLN A 155 19.41 -3.12 11.69
CA GLN A 155 19.52 -1.68 11.48
C GLN A 155 18.92 -0.87 12.64
N SER A 156 17.77 -1.30 13.16
CA SER A 156 17.02 -0.58 14.21
C SER A 156 17.52 -0.89 15.63
N MET A 157 18.15 -2.06 15.84
CA MET A 157 18.52 -2.53 17.18
C MET A 157 19.39 -1.56 18.01
N PRO A 158 20.42 -0.87 17.47
CA PRO A 158 21.21 0.05 18.27
C PRO A 158 20.39 1.18 18.93
N GLU A 159 19.48 1.81 18.18
CA GLU A 159 18.61 2.87 18.69
C GLU A 159 17.57 2.32 19.67
N ILE A 160 17.04 1.12 19.41
CA ILE A 160 16.11 0.42 20.31
C ILE A 160 16.75 0.16 21.69
N LEU A 161 17.97 -0.38 21.70
CA LEU A 161 18.70 -0.68 22.95
C LEU A 161 19.10 0.60 23.69
N ALA A 162 19.37 1.70 22.98
CA ALA A 162 19.60 3.00 23.61
C ALA A 162 18.31 3.55 24.27
N LEU A 163 17.15 3.38 23.64
CA LEU A 163 15.86 3.84 24.15
C LEU A 163 15.32 2.96 25.30
N CYS A 164 15.65 1.67 25.29
CA CYS A 164 15.30 0.70 26.31
C CYS A 164 16.55 -0.12 26.73
N PRO A 165 17.38 0.40 27.66
CA PRO A 165 18.58 -0.31 28.10
C PRO A 165 18.32 -1.66 28.79
N THR A 166 17.09 -1.90 29.24
CA THR A 166 16.66 -3.18 29.81
C THR A 166 16.19 -4.19 28.77
N CYS A 167 15.93 -3.72 27.54
CA CYS A 167 15.63 -4.60 26.42
C CYS A 167 16.96 -5.19 25.94
N THR A 168 17.00 -6.49 25.67
CA THR A 168 18.18 -7.18 25.12
C THR A 168 17.76 -7.97 23.90
N ARG A 169 18.72 -8.36 23.05
CA ARG A 169 18.43 -9.29 21.94
C ARG A 169 17.82 -10.60 22.44
N ASP A 170 18.26 -11.09 23.60
CA ASP A 170 17.72 -12.31 24.22
C ASP A 170 16.31 -12.14 24.78
N ASP A 171 15.87 -10.91 25.07
CA ASP A 171 14.52 -10.59 25.56
C ASP A 171 13.53 -10.28 24.42
N LEU A 172 13.99 -10.24 23.16
CA LEU A 172 13.14 -10.02 22.01
C LEU A 172 12.26 -11.26 21.79
N ARG A 173 10.95 -11.11 21.99
CA ARG A 173 9.97 -12.18 21.85
C ARG A 173 9.48 -12.32 20.42
N HIS A 174 9.12 -11.19 19.81
CA HIS A 174 8.61 -11.12 18.46
C HIS A 174 9.09 -9.84 17.80
N SER A 175 9.28 -9.91 16.49
CA SER A 175 9.55 -8.75 15.66
C SER A 175 8.65 -8.81 14.42
N PHE A 176 8.13 -7.68 13.97
CA PHE A 176 7.21 -7.60 12.83
C PHE A 176 7.68 -6.53 11.86
N LEU A 177 7.90 -6.88 10.60
CA LEU A 177 8.19 -5.91 9.53
C LEU A 177 6.99 -5.81 8.58
N PHE A 178 6.42 -4.61 8.44
CA PHE A 178 5.27 -4.37 7.58
C PHE A 178 5.22 -2.92 7.07
N SER A 179 4.33 -2.64 6.11
CA SER A 179 4.07 -1.28 5.64
C SER A 179 2.80 -0.69 6.25
N THR A 180 2.77 0.63 6.40
CA THR A 180 1.57 1.41 6.76
C THR A 180 1.10 2.33 5.61
N GLY A 181 1.66 2.15 4.41
CA GLY A 181 1.32 2.92 3.21
C GLY A 181 2.48 3.75 2.67
N TRP A 182 2.17 4.80 1.91
CA TRP A 182 3.16 5.60 1.18
C TRP A 182 3.22 7.04 1.71
N LYS A 183 4.43 7.61 1.78
CA LYS A 183 4.67 9.06 1.98
C LYS A 183 4.60 9.79 0.64
N SER A 184 5.17 9.20 -0.40
CA SER A 184 5.14 9.68 -1.79
C SER A 184 5.33 8.50 -2.75
N SER A 185 5.29 8.72 -4.08
CA SER A 185 5.38 7.64 -5.09
C SER A 185 6.62 6.75 -5.02
N GLY A 186 7.72 7.24 -4.44
CA GLY A 186 8.96 6.48 -4.27
C GLY A 186 9.37 6.29 -2.80
N GLU A 187 8.52 6.71 -1.85
CA GLU A 187 8.82 6.69 -0.43
C GLU A 187 7.74 5.92 0.33
N LEU A 188 8.11 4.73 0.78
CA LEU A 188 7.28 3.79 1.50
C LEU A 188 7.40 4.03 3.01
N LYS A 189 6.27 3.98 3.73
CA LYS A 189 6.28 3.91 5.18
C LYS A 189 6.38 2.45 5.59
N VAL A 190 7.44 2.11 6.30
CA VAL A 190 7.74 0.78 6.81
C VAL A 190 7.84 0.87 8.32
N VAL A 191 7.26 -0.09 9.04
CA VAL A 191 7.32 -0.14 10.49
C VAL A 191 7.89 -1.48 10.90
N GLU A 192 8.80 -1.43 11.85
CA GLU A 192 9.28 -2.58 12.60
C GLU A 192 8.76 -2.50 14.02
N GLU A 193 7.89 -3.43 14.41
CA GLU A 193 7.41 -3.52 15.79
C GLU A 193 8.11 -4.66 16.52
N PHE A 194 8.59 -4.37 17.72
CA PHE A 194 9.34 -5.30 18.55
C PHE A 194 8.61 -5.49 19.87
N GLU A 195 8.34 -6.75 20.21
CA GLU A 195 7.84 -7.14 21.52
C GLU A 195 8.99 -7.58 22.41
N PHE A 196 9.18 -6.89 23.52
CA PHE A 196 10.05 -7.27 24.62
C PHE A 196 9.21 -7.65 25.84
N SER A 197 9.81 -8.32 26.85
CA SER A 197 9.07 -8.65 28.08
C SER A 197 8.55 -7.42 28.84
N LYS A 198 9.18 -6.26 28.63
CA LYS A 198 8.88 -5.00 29.31
C LYS A 198 8.04 -4.03 28.50
N GLY A 199 7.66 -4.37 27.27
CA GLY A 199 6.80 -3.53 26.44
C GLY A 199 7.12 -3.60 24.96
N TRP A 200 6.55 -2.64 24.22
CA TRP A 200 6.63 -2.58 22.77
C TRP A 200 7.49 -1.41 22.33
N ILE A 201 8.23 -1.60 21.24
CA ILE A 201 9.02 -0.55 20.60
C ILE A 201 8.75 -0.62 19.11
N ALA A 202 8.55 0.54 18.48
CA ALA A 202 8.36 0.65 17.05
C ALA A 202 9.47 1.50 16.42
N ALA A 203 10.15 0.97 15.41
CA ALA A 203 10.99 1.74 14.51
C ALA A 203 10.17 2.12 13.27
N ASN A 204 9.86 3.41 13.16
CA ASN A 204 9.09 3.97 12.06
C ASN A 204 10.05 4.48 10.99
N ASN A 205 10.04 3.83 9.84
CA ASN A 205 10.94 4.09 8.73
C ASN A 205 10.20 4.73 7.54
N VAL A 206 10.85 5.69 6.89
CA VAL A 206 10.54 6.07 5.51
C VAL A 206 11.62 5.48 4.63
N CYS A 207 11.25 4.52 3.80
CA CYS A 207 12.16 3.84 2.90
C CYS A 207 12.01 4.38 1.48
N ARG A 208 13.13 4.64 0.80
CA ARG A 208 13.17 5.11 -0.58
C ARG A 208 13.47 3.96 -1.53
N ILE A 209 12.71 3.89 -2.62
CA ILE A 209 12.96 2.96 -3.72
C ILE A 209 13.96 3.60 -4.69
N THR A 210 15.08 2.93 -4.94
CA THR A 210 16.08 3.36 -5.94
C THR A 210 16.39 2.20 -6.87
N GLY A 211 15.89 2.26 -8.11
CA GLY A 211 16.03 1.14 -9.05
C GLY A 211 15.31 -0.11 -8.53
N THR A 212 16.07 -1.12 -8.15
CA THR A 212 15.58 -2.42 -7.67
C THR A 212 15.79 -2.64 -6.17
N SER A 213 16.21 -1.60 -5.43
CA SER A 213 16.47 -1.71 -4.00
C SER A 213 15.60 -0.76 -3.17
N LEU A 214 15.49 -1.10 -1.89
CA LEU A 214 14.84 -0.30 -0.86
C LEU A 214 15.87 0.09 0.19
N SER A 215 15.97 1.38 0.53
CA SER A 215 16.88 1.88 1.56
C SER A 215 16.15 2.80 2.55
N VAL A 216 16.60 2.84 3.81
CA VAL A 216 16.03 3.73 4.82
C VAL A 216 16.51 5.16 4.58
N ALA A 217 15.56 6.10 4.47
CA ALA A 217 15.83 7.53 4.28
C ALA A 217 15.60 8.34 5.58
N GLU A 218 14.60 7.95 6.37
CA GLU A 218 14.30 8.55 7.68
C GLU A 218 13.93 7.42 8.65
N GLN A 219 14.38 7.50 9.90
CA GLN A 219 14.00 6.58 10.96
C GLN A 219 13.59 7.35 12.22
N LYS A 220 12.59 6.83 12.92
CA LYS A 220 12.21 7.28 14.26
C LYS A 220 11.81 6.09 15.11
N VAL A 221 12.56 5.85 16.18
CA VAL A 221 12.24 4.82 17.18
C VAL A 221 11.42 5.42 18.32
N ALA A 222 10.37 4.71 18.75
CA ALA A 222 9.51 5.12 19.84
C ALA A 222 9.07 3.93 20.70
N LYS A 223 8.85 4.17 22.00
CA LYS A 223 8.18 3.21 22.89
C LYS A 223 6.69 3.25 22.64
N GLU A 224 6.09 2.08 22.55
CA GLU A 224 4.65 1.90 22.37
C GLU A 224 4.05 1.25 23.61
N SER A 225 2.82 1.63 23.94
CA SER A 225 2.09 1.03 25.08
C SER A 225 1.42 -0.29 24.72
N ARG A 226 1.25 -0.58 23.43
CA ARG A 226 0.55 -1.74 22.88
C ARG A 226 0.98 -1.98 21.42
N PRO A 227 0.80 -3.19 20.86
CA PRO A 227 1.02 -3.42 19.43
C PRO A 227 0.08 -2.59 18.57
N SER A 228 0.50 -2.33 17.32
CA SER A 228 -0.39 -1.72 16.32
C SER A 228 -1.62 -2.57 16.02
N GLU A 229 -2.62 -1.95 15.40
CA GLU A 229 -3.79 -2.66 14.91
C GLU A 229 -3.43 -3.71 13.85
N LEU A 230 -2.35 -3.49 13.08
CA LEU A 230 -1.89 -4.48 12.11
C LEU A 230 -1.35 -5.73 12.80
N VAL A 231 -0.50 -5.58 13.82
CA VAL A 231 0.01 -6.72 14.60
C VAL A 231 -1.13 -7.42 15.34
N ARG A 232 -2.09 -6.66 15.90
CA ARG A 232 -3.31 -7.25 16.49
C ARG A 232 -4.07 -8.11 15.48
N ARG A 233 -4.35 -7.60 14.27
CA ARG A 233 -5.01 -8.37 13.19
C ARG A 233 -4.21 -9.62 12.79
N ALA A 234 -2.89 -9.51 12.69
CA ALA A 234 -2.00 -10.63 12.37
C ALA A 234 -2.06 -11.78 13.40
N TRP A 235 -2.33 -11.45 14.66
CA TRP A 235 -2.56 -12.45 15.70
C TRP A 235 -4.01 -12.93 15.78
N THR A 236 -4.98 -12.02 15.70
CA THR A 236 -6.42 -12.36 15.81
C THR A 236 -6.88 -13.30 14.70
N TRP A 237 -6.39 -13.13 13.47
CA TRP A 237 -6.76 -13.98 12.35
C TRP A 237 -5.85 -15.19 12.18
N SER A 238 -5.02 -15.49 13.18
CA SER A 238 -4.20 -16.71 13.17
C SER A 238 -5.11 -17.94 13.24
N PRO A 239 -5.09 -18.84 12.24
CA PRO A 239 -5.83 -20.10 12.30
C PRO A 239 -5.30 -21.03 13.41
N PHE A 240 -4.18 -20.67 14.06
CA PHE A 240 -3.51 -21.42 15.11
C PHE A 240 -3.87 -20.97 16.54
N HIS A 241 -4.79 -20.02 16.68
CA HIS A 241 -5.42 -19.70 17.96
C HIS A 241 -6.93 -19.94 17.85
N PRO A 242 -7.44 -21.14 18.16
CA PRO A 242 -8.76 -21.21 18.75
C PRO A 242 -8.70 -20.45 20.08
N GLU A 243 -9.72 -19.64 20.34
CA GLU A 243 -9.95 -18.94 21.61
C GLU A 243 -9.76 -19.83 22.85
#